data_AF-A0A8T3Y0J8-F1
#
_entry.id   AF-A0A8T3Y0J8-F1
#
_cell.length_a   1.000
_cell.length_b   1.000
_cell.length_c   1.000
_cell.angle_alpha   90.00
_cell.angle_beta   90.00
_cell.angle_gamma   90.00
#
_symmetry.space_group_name_H-M   'P 1'
#
loop_
_entity.id
_entity.type
_entity.pdbx_description
1 polymer ?
#
loop_
_entity_poly.entity_id
_entity_poly.type
_entity_poly.pdbx_seq_one_letter_code
_entity_poly.pdbx_strand_id
1 'polypeptide(L)'
;MIHHCDYGRGLLTALQGSVMKAGSPLYQRGALDGFHAKKTDRFTKHFCRCVGCEKRSSSCDVLYQPESELNLSEYNGIEGKFIGSLLGTAIGDALGFPFETIKNEDLRAQRVYINGLIGTLFHPRGIYSDDTELTLLLANMLKESKEFSSDAFRQEIMKWASTNSRTPGSGMIKYVQSLQSGISFDTSQNIGNGICSRISPIALRYYNDEQSLIQTIDCYARLTHNNSTAVAAALIVSQCISWSVTRTPETFDRDALCEHMLSLSKNLDDSVYKKLDCIIHSLQKPVRQVIETIGTRPVVTESVIISIYSFLREYDDARRALLLAVNTEGDRDTVGAITGSMIGALHGVKGIPSMWIKKIENPSGIIQAGKELFQSYYADSTRI
;
A
#
# COMPACT_ATOMS: atom_id res chain seq x y z
N MET A 1 -27.27 -30.22 -0.08
CA MET A 1 -26.82 -31.06 -1.20
C MET A 1 -25.83 -30.27 -2.00
N ILE A 2 -24.64 -30.85 -2.16
CA ILE A 2 -23.52 -30.35 -2.96
C ILE A 2 -23.99 -30.19 -4.41
N HIS A 3 -23.74 -29.05 -5.04
CA HIS A 3 -23.71 -29.00 -6.50
C HIS A 3 -22.39 -28.41 -6.99
N HIS A 4 -21.70 -29.29 -7.70
CA HIS A 4 -20.40 -29.17 -8.33
C HIS A 4 -20.36 -28.10 -9.42
N CYS A 5 -19.18 -27.49 -9.56
CA CYS A 5 -18.67 -26.87 -10.78
C CYS A 5 -18.73 -27.85 -11.95
N ASP A 6 -19.17 -27.35 -13.11
CA ASP A 6 -18.87 -27.97 -14.41
C ASP A 6 -18.15 -26.94 -15.31
N TYR A 7 -16.99 -27.37 -15.81
CA TYR A 7 -16.12 -26.68 -16.76
C TYR A 7 -16.38 -27.27 -18.16
N GLY A 8 -16.58 -26.45 -19.19
CA GLY A 8 -16.69 -26.98 -20.55
C GLY A 8 -16.89 -25.97 -21.69
N ARG A 9 -15.76 -25.47 -22.23
CA ARG A 9 -15.40 -25.12 -23.64
C ARG A 9 -16.45 -24.56 -24.63
N GLY A 10 -16.05 -23.52 -25.36
CA GLY A 10 -16.47 -23.30 -26.75
C GLY A 10 -16.22 -21.90 -27.34
N LEU A 11 -15.17 -21.74 -28.15
CA LEU A 11 -15.00 -20.64 -29.12
C LEU A 11 -16.05 -20.73 -30.24
N LEU A 12 -16.62 -19.60 -30.70
CA LEU A 12 -16.83 -19.22 -32.13
C LEU A 12 -17.66 -17.91 -32.27
N THR A 13 -16.95 -16.83 -32.64
CA THR A 13 -17.21 -15.78 -33.66
C THR A 13 -18.61 -15.22 -34.02
N ALA A 14 -18.64 -13.87 -33.98
CA ALA A 14 -19.14 -12.89 -34.98
C ALA A 14 -20.65 -12.69 -35.26
N LEU A 15 -21.17 -11.47 -35.04
CA LEU A 15 -21.48 -10.45 -36.08
C LEU A 15 -22.29 -9.25 -35.55
N GLN A 16 -21.82 -8.06 -35.97
CA GLN A 16 -22.46 -6.77 -36.26
C GLN A 16 -23.94 -6.50 -35.93
N GLY A 17 -24.21 -5.28 -35.42
CA GLY A 17 -25.53 -4.63 -35.48
C GLY A 17 -25.61 -3.30 -34.73
N SER A 18 -25.30 -2.20 -35.41
CA SER A 18 -25.45 -0.80 -34.96
C SER A 18 -26.92 -0.40 -34.80
N VAL A 19 -27.33 0.36 -33.75
CA VAL A 19 -28.21 1.56 -33.85
C VAL A 19 -28.07 2.46 -32.59
N MET A 20 -27.67 3.70 -32.89
CA MET A 20 -27.77 5.02 -32.26
C MET A 20 -28.80 5.40 -31.16
N LYS A 21 -28.35 6.41 -30.36
CA LYS A 21 -29.03 7.57 -29.70
C LYS A 21 -29.74 7.32 -28.35
N ALA A 22 -29.71 8.18 -27.33
CA ALA A 22 -29.16 9.53 -27.10
C ALA A 22 -29.16 9.84 -25.58
N GLY A 23 -28.34 10.79 -25.10
CA GLY A 23 -28.49 11.40 -23.77
C GLY A 23 -27.20 11.87 -23.09
N SER A 24 -26.77 13.09 -23.42
CA SER A 24 -25.64 13.91 -22.91
C SER A 24 -25.69 14.29 -21.41
N PRO A 25 -24.73 15.07 -20.86
CA PRO A 25 -23.26 15.06 -21.00
C PRO A 25 -22.56 15.17 -19.61
N LEU A 26 -21.24 14.92 -19.54
CA LEU A 26 -20.23 15.74 -18.83
C LEU A 26 -18.91 14.96 -18.77
N TYR A 27 -17.99 15.30 -19.66
CA TYR A 27 -16.52 15.31 -19.51
C TYR A 27 -15.92 15.45 -20.91
N GLN A 28 -15.61 16.68 -21.32
CA GLN A 28 -14.72 16.93 -22.47
C GLN A 28 -13.45 17.59 -21.94
N ARG A 29 -12.32 16.91 -22.16
CA ARG A 29 -10.97 17.48 -22.18
C ARG A 29 -10.64 17.89 -23.61
N GLY A 30 -9.95 19.03 -23.75
CA GLY A 30 -9.30 19.48 -25.00
C GLY A 30 -9.34 21.01 -25.07
N ALA A 31 -8.33 21.71 -24.58
CA ALA A 31 -7.13 22.12 -25.34
C ALA A 31 -7.30 23.51 -25.94
N LEU A 32 -6.48 24.47 -25.49
CA LEU A 32 -6.05 25.61 -26.30
C LEU A 32 -4.63 26.00 -25.87
N ASP A 33 -3.68 25.62 -26.71
CA ASP A 33 -2.39 26.27 -26.86
C ASP A 33 -2.57 27.68 -27.43
N GLY A 34 -1.65 28.58 -27.06
CA GLY A 34 -1.36 29.77 -27.86
C GLY A 34 -1.35 31.09 -27.08
N PHE A 35 -0.28 31.37 -26.34
CA PHE A 35 0.22 32.74 -26.18
C PHE A 35 1.75 32.75 -26.06
N HIS A 36 2.40 33.17 -27.15
CA HIS A 36 3.83 33.43 -27.17
C HIS A 36 4.18 34.72 -26.42
N ALA A 37 5.13 34.58 -25.50
CA ALA A 37 6.20 35.50 -25.09
C ALA A 37 6.02 37.01 -25.32
N LYS A 38 5.87 37.76 -24.21
CA LYS A 38 6.73 38.91 -23.83
C LYS A 38 6.24 39.54 -22.53
N LYS A 39 6.93 39.27 -21.41
CA LYS A 39 7.53 40.27 -20.51
C LYS A 39 8.02 39.59 -19.23
N THR A 40 9.32 39.67 -19.12
CA THR A 40 10.21 39.44 -17.98
C THR A 40 9.68 40.00 -16.66
N ASP A 41 10.04 39.26 -15.60
CA ASP A 41 10.39 39.77 -14.27
C ASP A 41 9.25 40.02 -13.26
N ARG A 42 8.69 38.95 -12.65
CA ARG A 42 8.06 39.01 -11.30
C ARG A 42 7.60 37.71 -10.63
N PHE A 43 8.17 36.53 -10.90
CA PHE A 43 7.72 35.28 -10.21
C PHE A 43 8.86 34.35 -9.75
N THR A 44 9.95 34.92 -9.22
CA THR A 44 11.07 34.15 -8.64
C THR A 44 11.39 34.52 -7.20
N LYS A 45 10.37 34.74 -6.36
CA LYS A 45 10.51 34.82 -4.91
C LYS A 45 9.24 34.33 -4.22
N HIS A 46 9.07 33.02 -4.07
CA HIS A 46 8.32 32.41 -2.95
C HIS A 46 8.91 31.02 -2.65
N PHE A 47 10.24 30.97 -2.56
CA PHE A 47 10.94 29.89 -1.87
C PHE A 47 10.90 30.19 -0.37
N CYS A 48 10.23 29.33 0.37
CA CYS A 48 10.44 28.96 1.77
C CYS A 48 11.10 30.03 2.69
N ARG A 49 10.26 30.78 3.42
CA ARG A 49 10.62 31.34 4.73
C ARG A 49 9.52 30.98 5.74
N CYS A 50 9.56 29.74 6.21
CA CYS A 50 8.93 29.36 7.48
C CYS A 50 10.01 28.98 8.50
N VAL A 51 10.99 29.88 8.67
CA VAL A 51 11.83 29.94 9.87
C VAL A 51 11.53 31.29 10.50
N GLY A 52 10.68 31.31 11.54
CA GLY A 52 10.40 32.50 12.36
C GLY A 52 9.07 33.24 12.14
N CYS A 53 7.94 32.55 11.94
CA CYS A 53 6.63 33.21 12.01
C CYS A 53 6.05 33.13 13.45
N GLU A 54 6.10 34.24 14.18
CA GLU A 54 5.51 34.40 15.53
C GLU A 54 3.99 34.65 15.51
N LYS A 55 3.31 34.52 14.37
CA LYS A 55 1.86 34.72 14.27
C LYS A 55 1.18 33.46 13.72
N ARG A 56 0.66 32.64 14.63
CA ARG A 56 -0.28 31.55 14.33
C ARG A 56 -1.55 32.16 13.72
N SER A 57 -1.84 31.86 12.46
CA SER A 57 -3.18 32.08 11.89
C SER A 57 -4.03 30.85 12.16
N SER A 58 -5.24 31.07 12.68
CA SER A 58 -6.24 30.07 13.13
C SER A 58 -6.77 29.11 12.06
N SER A 59 -6.19 29.09 10.85
CA SER A 59 -6.54 28.21 9.73
C SER A 59 -5.50 27.11 9.49
N CYS A 60 -4.43 27.02 10.28
CA CYS A 60 -3.41 25.97 10.20
C CYS A 60 -3.60 24.85 11.23
N ASP A 61 -4.60 24.96 12.12
CA ASP A 61 -4.87 23.99 13.17
C ASP A 61 -5.94 23.00 12.70
N VAL A 62 -5.54 22.01 11.91
CA VAL A 62 -6.34 20.79 11.77
C VAL A 62 -6.11 19.95 13.03
N LEU A 63 -7.13 19.95 13.90
CA LEU A 63 -7.42 18.94 14.93
C LEU A 63 -6.23 18.42 15.75
N TYR A 64 -5.55 19.29 16.50
CA TYR A 64 -4.69 18.86 17.60
C TYR A 64 -5.58 18.47 18.79
N GLN A 65 -5.93 17.18 18.93
CA GLN A 65 -6.38 16.67 20.22
C GLN A 65 -5.16 16.56 21.15
N PRO A 66 -5.27 16.95 22.44
CA PRO A 66 -4.17 16.77 23.38
C PRO A 66 -3.92 15.28 23.56
N GLU A 67 -2.86 14.77 22.93
CA GLU A 67 -2.43 13.38 23.07
C GLU A 67 -2.14 13.10 24.54
N SER A 68 -2.87 12.18 25.15
CA SER A 68 -2.30 11.35 26.22
C SER A 68 -0.97 10.82 25.71
N GLU A 69 0.13 11.02 26.41
CA GLU A 69 1.46 10.56 25.95
C GLU A 69 1.37 9.08 25.56
N LEU A 70 1.47 8.79 24.25
CA LEU A 70 1.47 7.42 23.75
C LEU A 70 2.66 6.67 24.37
N ASN A 71 2.39 5.75 25.30
CA ASN A 71 3.41 4.94 25.93
C ASN A 71 3.80 3.77 25.01
N LEU A 72 4.56 4.07 23.95
CA LEU A 72 4.95 3.09 22.94
C LEU A 72 5.78 1.91 23.49
N SER A 73 6.32 2.02 24.70
CA SER A 73 7.14 0.97 25.30
C SER A 73 6.34 -0.27 25.70
N GLU A 74 5.03 -0.13 25.89
CA GLU A 74 4.12 -1.20 26.30
C GLU A 74 3.88 -2.23 25.18
N TYR A 75 3.96 -1.80 23.92
CA TYR A 75 3.72 -2.67 22.77
C TYR A 75 4.96 -3.50 22.45
N ASN A 76 4.90 -4.81 22.74
CA ASN A 76 6.01 -5.73 22.59
C ASN A 76 5.52 -7.10 22.08
N GLY A 77 6.47 -8.00 21.79
CA GLY A 77 6.16 -9.33 21.27
C GLY A 77 5.41 -9.28 19.94
N ILE A 78 4.55 -10.27 19.71
CA ILE A 78 3.76 -10.40 18.48
C ILE A 78 2.70 -9.29 18.37
N GLU A 79 2.08 -8.87 19.48
CA GLU A 79 1.16 -7.72 19.49
C GLU A 79 1.85 -6.46 18.95
N GLY A 80 3.06 -6.17 19.45
CA GLY A 80 3.85 -5.04 18.99
C GLY A 80 4.22 -5.12 17.49
N LYS A 81 4.22 -6.30 16.90
CA LYS A 81 4.48 -6.52 15.46
C LYS A 81 3.24 -6.36 14.60
N PHE A 82 2.07 -6.75 15.09
CA PHE A 82 0.80 -6.43 14.44
C PHE A 82 0.61 -4.91 14.36
N ILE A 83 0.78 -4.23 15.50
CA ILE A 83 0.72 -2.77 15.56
C ILE A 83 1.81 -2.15 14.70
N GLY A 84 3.05 -2.66 14.80
CA GLY A 84 4.19 -2.17 14.03
C GLY A 84 3.96 -2.27 12.53
N SER A 85 3.38 -3.36 12.03
CA SER A 85 3.07 -3.52 10.61
C SER A 85 2.05 -2.49 10.13
N LEU A 86 0.95 -2.27 10.86
CA LEU A 86 -0.05 -1.26 10.48
C LEU A 86 0.49 0.17 10.58
N LEU A 87 1.26 0.50 11.63
CA LEU A 87 1.95 1.78 11.76
C LEU A 87 2.98 1.98 10.65
N GLY A 88 3.72 0.93 10.30
CA GLY A 88 4.69 0.94 9.23
C GLY A 88 4.04 1.25 7.89
N THR A 89 2.91 0.59 7.58
CA THR A 89 2.08 0.91 6.41
C THR A 89 1.69 2.39 6.39
N ALA A 90 1.09 2.89 7.48
CA ALA A 90 0.63 4.27 7.57
C ALA A 90 1.75 5.30 7.42
N ILE A 91 2.89 5.05 8.06
CA ILE A 91 4.05 5.94 8.01
C ILE A 91 4.69 5.91 6.62
N GLY A 92 4.82 4.74 6.01
CA GLY A 92 5.36 4.61 4.67
C GLY A 92 4.51 5.33 3.62
N ASP A 93 3.19 5.14 3.70
CA ASP A 93 2.19 5.87 2.91
C ASP A 93 2.37 7.39 3.09
N ALA A 94 2.24 7.92 4.31
CA ALA A 94 2.30 9.37 4.55
C ALA A 94 3.67 10.02 4.28
N LEU A 95 4.76 9.24 4.26
CA LEU A 95 6.06 9.71 3.81
C LEU A 95 6.07 9.97 2.31
N GLY A 96 5.40 9.13 1.51
CA GLY A 96 5.36 9.20 0.06
C GLY A 96 4.22 10.06 -0.50
N PHE A 97 3.04 10.03 0.14
CA PHE A 97 1.79 10.58 -0.39
C PHE A 97 1.84 12.06 -0.78
N PRO A 98 2.50 12.96 -0.01
CA PRO A 98 2.64 14.36 -0.40
C PRO A 98 3.37 14.58 -1.74
N PHE A 99 4.10 13.57 -2.25
CA PHE A 99 4.93 13.62 -3.44
C PHE A 99 4.41 12.77 -4.61
N GLU A 100 3.25 12.11 -4.48
CA GLU A 100 2.65 11.25 -5.50
C GLU A 100 2.32 12.03 -6.79
N THR A 101 1.78 13.25 -6.63
CA THR A 101 1.35 14.10 -7.76
C THR A 101 2.47 14.90 -8.42
N ILE A 102 3.69 14.86 -7.85
CA ILE A 102 4.83 15.62 -8.36
C ILE A 102 5.61 14.74 -9.31
N LYS A 103 5.79 15.21 -10.56
CA LYS A 103 6.58 14.49 -11.56
C LYS A 103 8.00 14.26 -11.06
N ASN A 104 8.56 13.09 -11.34
CA ASN A 104 9.92 12.73 -10.92
C ASN A 104 10.98 13.71 -11.44
N GLU A 105 10.81 14.25 -12.64
CA GLU A 105 11.69 15.27 -13.20
C GLU A 105 11.70 16.55 -12.36
N ASP A 106 10.54 16.98 -11.89
CA ASP A 106 10.39 18.16 -11.04
C ASP A 106 11.05 17.93 -9.68
N LEU A 107 10.88 16.74 -9.09
CA LEU A 107 11.53 16.39 -7.82
C LEU A 107 13.04 16.30 -7.95
N ARG A 108 13.56 15.71 -9.04
CA ARG A 108 15.00 15.68 -9.33
C ARG A 108 15.56 17.08 -9.55
N ALA A 109 14.86 17.93 -10.31
CA ALA A 109 15.23 19.31 -10.56
C ALA A 109 15.26 20.13 -9.26
N GLN A 110 14.29 19.87 -8.37
CA GLN A 110 14.19 20.47 -7.04
C GLN A 110 15.10 19.80 -6.01
N ARG A 111 15.77 18.68 -6.36
CA ARG A 111 16.57 17.83 -5.47
C ARG A 111 15.82 17.45 -4.19
N VAL A 112 14.53 17.13 -4.32
CA VAL A 112 13.70 16.73 -3.18
C VAL A 112 14.18 15.37 -2.68
N TYR A 113 14.59 15.36 -1.42
CA TYR A 113 14.96 14.16 -0.69
C TYR A 113 14.09 14.06 0.55
N ILE A 114 13.30 12.99 0.62
CA ILE A 114 12.39 12.74 1.73
C ILE A 114 13.23 12.21 2.89
N ASN A 115 13.24 12.90 4.03
CA ASN A 115 14.01 12.53 5.22
C ASN A 115 13.12 12.38 6.49
N GLY A 116 11.80 12.44 6.29
CA GLY A 116 10.77 12.32 7.31
C GLY A 116 9.42 12.84 6.80
N LEU A 117 8.42 12.84 7.67
CA LEU A 117 7.07 13.34 7.35
C LEU A 117 7.12 14.84 7.03
N ILE A 118 6.81 15.18 5.79
CA ILE A 118 6.77 16.54 5.23
C ILE A 118 5.35 16.77 4.70
N GLY A 119 4.79 17.96 4.89
CA GLY A 119 3.51 18.35 4.28
C GLY A 119 3.71 19.22 3.04
N THR A 120 2.71 19.27 2.17
CA THR A 120 2.59 20.20 1.05
C THR A 120 1.36 21.09 1.24
N LEU A 121 1.09 21.98 0.26
CA LEU A 121 -0.11 22.82 0.27
C LEU A 121 -1.41 21.99 0.26
N PHE A 122 -1.39 20.83 -0.38
CA PHE A 122 -2.58 19.97 -0.57
C PHE A 122 -2.61 18.80 0.41
N HIS A 123 -1.46 18.39 0.94
CA HIS A 123 -1.33 17.25 1.85
C HIS A 123 -0.71 17.71 3.17
N PRO A 124 -1.49 17.87 4.25
CA PRO A 124 -0.97 18.13 5.59
C PRO A 124 0.11 17.12 5.99
N ARG A 125 1.03 17.55 6.86
CA ARG A 125 2.08 16.67 7.37
C ARG A 125 1.46 15.46 8.08
N GLY A 126 1.86 14.25 7.68
CA GLY A 126 1.44 13.01 8.33
C GLY A 126 0.12 12.44 7.85
N ILE A 127 -0.54 13.08 6.88
CA ILE A 127 -1.74 12.55 6.23
C ILE A 127 -1.39 11.30 5.41
N TYR A 128 -2.20 10.24 5.54
CA TYR A 128 -2.07 9.02 4.74
C TYR A 128 -3.09 8.99 3.58
N SER A 129 -2.84 8.16 2.57
CA SER A 129 -3.67 7.99 1.37
C SER A 129 -4.74 6.91 1.53
N ASP A 130 -5.33 6.46 0.42
CA ASP A 130 -6.27 5.33 0.41
C ASP A 130 -5.60 4.01 0.81
N ASP A 131 -4.29 3.88 0.67
CA ASP A 131 -3.58 2.67 1.07
C ASP A 131 -3.77 2.36 2.54
N THR A 132 -3.59 3.36 3.41
CA THR A 132 -3.81 3.19 4.85
C THR A 132 -5.29 3.07 5.20
N GLU A 133 -6.17 3.84 4.56
CA GLU A 133 -7.61 3.76 4.83
C GLU A 133 -8.16 2.36 4.52
N LEU A 134 -7.79 1.80 3.37
CA LEU A 134 -8.22 0.47 2.95
C LEU A 134 -7.53 -0.64 3.77
N THR A 135 -6.31 -0.41 4.23
CA THR A 135 -5.65 -1.29 5.22
C THR A 135 -6.44 -1.34 6.52
N LEU A 136 -6.80 -0.19 7.08
CA LEU A 136 -7.55 -0.12 8.34
C LEU A 136 -8.98 -0.66 8.19
N LEU A 137 -9.62 -0.45 7.03
CA LEU A 137 -10.91 -1.07 6.71
C LEU A 137 -10.79 -2.60 6.78
N LEU A 138 -9.78 -3.18 6.13
CA LEU A 138 -9.57 -4.63 6.14
C LEU A 138 -9.20 -5.17 7.53
N ALA A 139 -8.40 -4.42 8.31
CA ALA A 139 -8.10 -4.78 9.70
C ALA A 139 -9.36 -4.79 10.57
N ASN A 140 -10.23 -3.79 10.42
CA ASN A 140 -11.50 -3.73 11.13
C ASN A 140 -12.44 -4.87 10.72
N MET A 141 -12.49 -5.25 9.44
CA MET A 141 -13.30 -6.39 9.03
C MET A 141 -12.81 -7.71 9.65
N LEU A 142 -11.50 -7.92 9.68
CA LEU A 142 -10.90 -9.15 10.21
C LEU A 142 -10.90 -9.24 11.74
N LYS A 143 -11.17 -8.13 12.45
CA LYS A 143 -11.39 -8.19 13.89
C LYS A 143 -12.78 -8.74 14.23
N GLU A 144 -13.79 -8.44 13.40
CA GLU A 144 -15.20 -8.77 13.64
C GLU A 144 -15.56 -10.20 13.23
N SER A 145 -14.77 -10.80 12.33
CA SER A 145 -15.03 -12.13 11.77
C SER A 145 -13.78 -13.01 11.80
N LYS A 146 -13.99 -14.32 11.99
CA LYS A 146 -12.93 -15.32 11.88
C LYS A 146 -12.37 -15.42 10.46
N GLU A 147 -13.25 -15.28 9.47
CA GLU A 147 -12.96 -15.49 8.07
C GLU A 147 -13.23 -14.21 7.26
N PHE A 148 -12.49 -14.07 6.17
CA PHE A 148 -12.73 -12.99 5.21
C PHE A 148 -14.05 -13.23 4.46
N SER A 149 -14.94 -12.25 4.50
CA SER A 149 -16.20 -12.27 3.75
C SER A 149 -16.16 -11.31 2.58
N SER A 150 -16.32 -11.85 1.37
CA SER A 150 -16.43 -11.06 0.14
C SER A 150 -17.63 -10.10 0.17
N ASP A 151 -18.74 -10.51 0.79
CA ASP A 151 -19.95 -9.68 0.90
C ASP A 151 -19.78 -8.55 1.90
N ALA A 152 -19.17 -8.83 3.05
CA ALA A 152 -18.82 -7.78 4.00
C ALA A 152 -17.84 -6.77 3.38
N PHE A 153 -16.88 -7.25 2.59
CA PHE A 153 -15.93 -6.37 1.89
C PHE A 153 -16.65 -5.44 0.91
N ARG A 154 -17.59 -5.97 0.11
CA ARG A 154 -18.40 -5.16 -0.81
C ARG A 154 -19.18 -4.07 -0.07
N GLN A 155 -19.77 -4.38 1.08
CA GLN A 155 -20.54 -3.42 1.87
C GLN A 155 -19.66 -2.32 2.45
N GLU A 156 -18.54 -2.69 3.07
CA GLU A 156 -17.61 -1.71 3.66
C GLU A 156 -16.93 -0.85 2.59
N ILE A 157 -16.58 -1.40 1.43
CA ILE A 157 -16.04 -0.60 0.31
C ILE A 157 -17.06 0.41 -0.21
N MET A 158 -18.34 0.04 -0.32
CA MET A 158 -19.39 0.97 -0.73
C MET A 158 -19.58 2.11 0.27
N LYS A 159 -19.53 1.79 1.57
CA LYS A 159 -19.59 2.78 2.65
C LYS A 159 -18.37 3.71 2.62
N TRP A 160 -17.17 3.15 2.51
CA TRP A 160 -15.93 3.91 2.38
C TRP A 160 -15.98 4.83 1.15
N ALA A 161 -16.34 4.32 -0.03
CA ALA A 161 -16.42 5.09 -1.26
C ALA A 161 -17.40 6.27 -1.21
N SER A 162 -18.45 6.18 -0.39
CA SER A 162 -19.44 7.26 -0.20
C SER A 162 -18.92 8.45 0.62
N THR A 163 -17.85 8.23 1.39
CA THR A 163 -17.26 9.23 2.30
C THR A 163 -15.82 9.59 1.92
N ASN A 164 -15.23 8.83 1.00
CA ASN A 164 -13.84 8.97 0.64
C ASN A 164 -13.55 10.28 -0.12
N SER A 165 -12.46 10.94 0.28
CA SER A 165 -11.88 12.10 -0.38
C SER A 165 -10.41 11.90 -0.79
N ARG A 166 -9.87 10.69 -0.59
CA ARG A 166 -8.51 10.30 -0.99
C ARG A 166 -8.44 9.93 -2.47
N THR A 167 -7.26 9.52 -2.92
CA THR A 167 -6.87 9.33 -4.32
C THR A 167 -6.81 7.86 -4.75
N PRO A 168 -7.92 7.08 -4.71
CA PRO A 168 -7.85 5.66 -5.01
C PRO A 168 -7.34 5.35 -6.40
N GLY A 169 -6.54 4.29 -6.46
CA GLY A 169 -6.09 3.72 -7.73
C GLY A 169 -7.25 3.34 -8.66
N SER A 170 -6.99 3.42 -9.96
CA SER A 170 -8.01 3.21 -11.01
C SER A 170 -8.75 1.86 -10.92
N GLY A 171 -8.08 0.81 -10.43
CA GLY A 171 -8.70 -0.50 -10.21
C GLY A 171 -9.79 -0.46 -9.13
N MET A 172 -9.54 0.25 -8.02
CA MET A 172 -10.53 0.42 -6.96
C MET A 172 -11.70 1.29 -7.43
N ILE A 173 -11.43 2.37 -8.17
CA ILE A 173 -12.49 3.21 -8.77
C ILE A 173 -13.42 2.37 -9.66
N LYS A 174 -12.86 1.56 -10.56
CA LYS A 174 -13.66 0.69 -11.45
C LYS A 174 -14.42 -0.38 -10.67
N TYR A 175 -13.83 -0.92 -9.60
CA TYR A 175 -14.51 -1.86 -8.73
C TYR A 175 -15.73 -1.23 -8.04
N VAL A 176 -15.57 -0.05 -7.46
CA VAL A 176 -16.69 0.71 -6.85
C VAL A 176 -17.78 1.00 -7.88
N GLN A 177 -17.41 1.44 -9.09
CA GLN A 177 -18.37 1.69 -10.19
C GLN A 177 -19.12 0.42 -10.59
N SER A 178 -18.46 -0.73 -10.56
CA SER A 178 -19.08 -2.03 -10.84
C SER A 178 -20.13 -2.39 -9.80
N LEU A 179 -19.86 -2.10 -8.52
CA LEU A 179 -20.81 -2.32 -7.42
C LEU A 179 -22.01 -1.36 -7.52
N GLN A 180 -21.76 -0.09 -7.84
CA GLN A 180 -22.82 0.94 -7.99
C GLN A 180 -23.76 0.66 -9.15
N SER A 181 -23.22 0.21 -10.28
CA SER A 181 -24.00 -0.05 -11.50
C SER A 181 -24.61 -1.46 -11.56
N GLY A 182 -24.09 -2.40 -10.76
CA GLY A 182 -24.41 -3.82 -10.86
C GLY A 182 -23.80 -4.50 -12.10
N ILE A 183 -22.99 -3.80 -12.89
CA ILE A 183 -22.31 -4.34 -14.08
C ILE A 183 -20.95 -4.88 -13.65
N SER A 184 -20.67 -6.15 -13.93
CA SER A 184 -19.40 -6.77 -13.56
C SER A 184 -18.22 -6.08 -14.23
N PHE A 185 -17.17 -5.84 -13.43
CA PHE A 185 -15.88 -5.36 -13.91
C PHE A 185 -14.92 -6.55 -14.04
N ASP A 186 -14.35 -6.73 -15.23
CA ASP A 186 -13.32 -7.74 -15.44
C ASP A 186 -12.02 -7.34 -14.75
N THR A 187 -11.76 -7.99 -13.62
CA THR A 187 -10.55 -7.78 -12.81
C THR A 187 -9.37 -8.64 -13.28
N SER A 188 -9.54 -9.48 -14.31
CA SER A 188 -8.48 -10.39 -14.78
C SER A 188 -7.27 -9.69 -15.38
N GLN A 189 -7.47 -8.46 -15.86
CA GLN A 189 -6.42 -7.63 -16.44
C GLN A 189 -5.82 -6.64 -15.43
N ASN A 190 -6.29 -6.63 -14.18
CA ASN A 190 -5.81 -5.67 -13.19
C ASN A 190 -4.52 -6.16 -12.52
N ILE A 191 -3.39 -5.62 -12.98
CA ILE A 191 -2.04 -5.83 -12.43
C ILE A 191 -1.59 -4.71 -11.48
N GLY A 192 -2.53 -3.86 -11.02
CA GLY A 192 -2.25 -2.80 -10.06
C GLY A 192 -1.71 -3.32 -8.74
N ASN A 193 -0.87 -2.53 -8.08
CA ASN A 193 -0.25 -2.86 -6.80
C ASN A 193 -1.14 -2.67 -5.58
N GLY A 194 -2.30 -2.01 -5.71
CA GLY A 194 -3.18 -1.69 -4.58
C GLY A 194 -3.72 -2.89 -3.80
N ILE A 195 -3.61 -4.12 -4.30
CA ILE A 195 -3.85 -5.32 -3.48
C ILE A 195 -2.76 -5.52 -2.42
N CYS A 196 -1.50 -5.23 -2.76
CA CYS A 196 -0.33 -5.47 -1.93
C CYS A 196 -0.18 -4.42 -0.83
N SER A 197 -0.52 -3.14 -1.08
CA SER A 197 -0.42 -2.08 -0.07
C SER A 197 -1.31 -2.32 1.14
N ARG A 198 -2.49 -2.90 0.90
CA ARG A 198 -3.49 -3.18 1.92
C ARG A 198 -3.54 -4.63 2.40
N ILE A 199 -2.58 -5.48 2.02
CA ILE A 199 -2.65 -6.92 2.32
C ILE A 199 -2.28 -7.27 3.76
N SER A 200 -1.59 -6.36 4.45
CA SER A 200 -0.99 -6.62 5.76
C SER A 200 -1.94 -7.18 6.82
N PRO A 201 -3.23 -6.77 6.93
CA PRO A 201 -4.11 -7.36 7.93
C PRO A 201 -4.42 -8.84 7.68
N ILE A 202 -4.52 -9.28 6.42
CA ILE A 202 -4.69 -10.69 6.06
C ILE A 202 -3.41 -11.46 6.41
N ALA A 203 -2.24 -10.95 6.04
CA ALA A 203 -0.96 -11.59 6.35
C ALA A 203 -0.73 -11.74 7.86
N LEU A 204 -1.03 -10.70 8.63
CA LEU A 204 -0.98 -10.74 10.10
C LEU A 204 -2.00 -11.73 10.66
N ARG A 205 -3.22 -11.79 10.14
CA ARG A 205 -4.25 -12.69 10.67
C ARG A 205 -3.90 -14.17 10.54
N TYR A 206 -3.22 -14.54 9.47
CA TYR A 206 -2.90 -15.92 9.13
C TYR A 206 -1.39 -16.19 9.12
N TYR A 207 -0.61 -15.43 9.91
CA TYR A 207 0.87 -15.48 9.85
C TYR A 207 1.46 -16.87 10.15
N ASN A 208 0.71 -17.72 10.87
CA ASN A 208 1.08 -19.08 11.23
C ASN A 208 0.16 -20.15 10.61
N ASP A 209 -0.67 -19.77 9.63
CA ASP A 209 -1.54 -20.68 8.88
C ASP A 209 -1.46 -20.35 7.39
N GLU A 210 -0.43 -20.90 6.74
CA GLU A 210 -0.13 -20.67 5.34
C GLU A 210 -1.28 -21.10 4.40
N GLN A 211 -1.99 -22.18 4.73
CA GLN A 211 -3.08 -22.66 3.90
C GLN A 211 -4.25 -21.67 3.89
N SER A 212 -4.67 -21.21 5.07
CA SER A 212 -5.74 -20.21 5.21
C SER A 212 -5.32 -18.85 4.64
N LEU A 213 -4.03 -18.49 4.75
CA LEU A 213 -3.47 -17.30 4.13
C LEU A 213 -3.65 -17.33 2.61
N ILE A 214 -3.23 -18.42 1.96
CA ILE A 214 -3.33 -18.57 0.50
C ILE A 214 -4.80 -18.52 0.05
N GLN A 215 -5.68 -19.25 0.72
CA GLN A 215 -7.11 -19.29 0.39
C GLN A 215 -7.76 -17.90 0.53
N THR A 216 -7.45 -17.20 1.62
CA THR A 216 -7.99 -15.86 1.86
C THR A 216 -7.51 -14.86 0.82
N ILE A 217 -6.23 -14.91 0.44
CA ILE A 217 -5.67 -14.03 -0.58
C ILE A 217 -6.30 -14.30 -1.95
N ASP A 218 -6.52 -15.56 -2.33
CA ASP A 218 -7.21 -15.91 -3.58
C ASP A 218 -8.64 -15.34 -3.59
N CYS A 219 -9.41 -15.54 -2.51
CA CYS A 219 -10.76 -14.97 -2.38
C CYS A 219 -10.76 -13.43 -2.46
N TYR A 220 -9.83 -12.79 -1.75
CA TYR A 220 -9.71 -11.33 -1.72
C TYR A 220 -9.30 -10.75 -3.07
N ALA A 221 -8.32 -11.38 -3.74
CA ALA A 221 -7.81 -10.94 -5.01
C ALA A 221 -8.88 -10.99 -6.11
N ARG A 222 -9.74 -12.02 -6.13
CA ARG A 222 -10.83 -12.14 -7.12
C ARG A 222 -11.73 -10.90 -7.20
N LEU A 223 -11.87 -10.17 -6.10
CA LEU A 223 -12.73 -8.99 -6.03
C LEU A 223 -12.16 -7.80 -6.81
N THR A 224 -10.84 -7.60 -6.81
CA THR A 224 -10.24 -6.36 -7.34
C THR A 224 -9.10 -6.61 -8.34
N HIS A 225 -8.40 -7.75 -8.25
CA HIS A 225 -7.21 -8.11 -9.00
C HIS A 225 -7.21 -9.62 -9.30
N ASN A 226 -8.20 -10.13 -10.05
CA ASN A 226 -8.30 -11.56 -10.42
C ASN A 226 -7.25 -11.98 -11.47
N ASN A 227 -6.01 -11.58 -11.25
CA ASN A 227 -4.87 -11.74 -12.13
C ASN A 227 -3.79 -12.53 -11.41
N SER A 228 -3.24 -13.56 -12.05
CA SER A 228 -2.25 -14.46 -11.43
C SER A 228 -0.98 -13.75 -10.97
N THR A 229 -0.50 -12.77 -11.74
CA THR A 229 0.68 -11.98 -11.39
C THR A 229 0.42 -11.13 -10.14
N ALA A 230 -0.79 -10.55 -10.02
CA ALA A 230 -1.17 -9.77 -8.85
C ALA A 230 -1.34 -10.65 -7.61
N VAL A 231 -1.98 -11.82 -7.75
CA VAL A 231 -2.10 -12.82 -6.68
C VAL A 231 -0.71 -13.29 -6.23
N ALA A 232 0.18 -13.60 -7.17
CA ALA A 232 1.54 -14.04 -6.88
C ALA A 232 2.31 -12.99 -6.07
N ALA A 233 2.25 -11.73 -6.48
CA ALA A 233 2.90 -10.64 -5.74
C ALA A 233 2.30 -10.44 -4.34
N ALA A 234 0.97 -10.50 -4.20
CA ALA A 234 0.29 -10.38 -2.91
C ALA A 234 0.67 -11.52 -1.95
N LEU A 235 0.78 -12.75 -2.46
CA LEU A 235 1.26 -13.91 -1.70
C LEU A 235 2.70 -13.69 -1.23
N ILE A 236 3.60 -13.24 -2.11
CA ILE A 236 5.00 -12.98 -1.74
C ILE A 236 5.11 -11.90 -0.67
N VAL A 237 4.42 -10.78 -0.80
CA VAL A 237 4.39 -9.72 0.24
C VAL A 237 3.84 -10.26 1.55
N SER A 238 2.76 -11.05 1.49
CA SER A 238 2.16 -11.65 2.68
C SER A 238 3.11 -12.61 3.38
N GLN A 239 3.86 -13.43 2.63
CA GLN A 239 4.88 -14.29 3.19
C GLN A 239 6.00 -13.48 3.86
N CYS A 240 6.47 -12.38 3.25
CA CYS A 240 7.44 -11.49 3.91
C CYS A 240 6.94 -10.97 5.26
N ILE A 241 5.66 -10.57 5.33
CA ILE A 241 5.03 -10.09 6.57
C ILE A 241 4.94 -11.24 7.59
N SER A 242 4.35 -12.38 7.22
CA SER A 242 4.17 -13.55 8.09
C SER A 242 5.49 -14.04 8.69
N TRP A 243 6.52 -14.11 7.85
CA TRP A 243 7.86 -14.52 8.23
C TRP A 243 8.49 -13.56 9.24
N SER A 244 8.26 -12.25 9.05
CA SER A 244 8.75 -11.17 9.90
C SER A 244 8.08 -11.14 11.28
N VAL A 245 6.82 -11.54 11.39
CA VAL A 245 6.07 -11.57 12.66
C VAL A 245 6.73 -12.45 13.73
N THR A 246 7.43 -13.50 13.33
CA THR A 246 8.01 -14.47 14.28
C THR A 246 9.51 -14.28 14.51
N ARG A 247 10.10 -13.19 14.00
CA ARG A 247 11.56 -12.93 14.02
C ARG A 247 11.89 -11.53 14.50
N THR A 248 13.11 -11.31 14.92
CA THR A 248 13.68 -9.99 15.18
C THR A 248 14.71 -9.66 14.09
N PRO A 249 15.13 -8.40 13.93
CA PRO A 249 16.22 -8.06 13.01
C PRO A 249 17.47 -8.95 13.22
N GLU A 250 17.78 -9.30 14.47
CA GLU A 250 18.92 -10.13 14.84
C GLU A 250 18.76 -11.61 14.42
N THR A 251 17.52 -12.11 14.39
CA THR A 251 17.21 -13.50 14.02
C THR A 251 16.66 -13.62 12.59
N PHE A 252 16.69 -12.54 11.82
CA PHE A 252 16.13 -12.50 10.49
C PHE A 252 17.16 -13.02 9.48
N ASP A 253 16.89 -14.19 8.94
CA ASP A 253 17.70 -14.76 7.86
C ASP A 253 17.16 -14.28 6.51
N ARG A 254 17.80 -13.24 5.97
CA ARG A 254 17.45 -12.66 4.68
C ARG A 254 17.62 -13.67 3.54
N ASP A 255 18.65 -14.50 3.59
CA ASP A 255 18.98 -15.40 2.49
C ASP A 255 17.95 -16.56 2.44
N ALA A 256 17.55 -17.08 3.60
CA ALA A 256 16.46 -18.05 3.70
C ALA A 256 15.12 -17.47 3.17
N LEU A 257 14.80 -16.20 3.49
CA LEU A 257 13.61 -15.54 2.93
C LEU A 257 13.71 -15.42 1.40
N CYS A 258 14.87 -15.02 0.87
CA CYS A 258 15.11 -14.94 -0.57
C CYS A 258 14.88 -16.28 -1.26
N GLU A 259 15.46 -17.37 -0.73
CA GLU A 259 15.32 -18.72 -1.29
C GLU A 259 13.87 -19.19 -1.36
N HIS A 260 13.10 -19.00 -0.28
CA HIS A 260 11.70 -19.37 -0.26
C HIS A 260 10.84 -18.50 -1.18
N MET A 261 11.07 -17.18 -1.25
CA MET A 261 10.35 -16.32 -2.20
C MET A 261 10.59 -16.76 -3.64
N LEU A 262 11.83 -17.14 -4.00
CA LEU A 262 12.16 -17.66 -5.32
C LEU A 262 11.48 -19.02 -5.58
N SER A 263 11.51 -19.92 -4.60
CA SER A 263 10.86 -21.22 -4.69
C SER A 263 9.34 -21.11 -4.89
N LEU A 264 8.70 -20.23 -4.10
CA LEU A 264 7.26 -19.98 -4.18
C LEU A 264 6.90 -19.30 -5.50
N SER A 265 7.55 -18.18 -5.84
CA SER A 265 7.23 -17.42 -7.06
C SER A 265 7.43 -18.21 -8.34
N LYS A 266 8.39 -19.15 -8.39
CA LYS A 266 8.62 -20.04 -9.54
C LYS A 266 7.39 -20.87 -9.92
N ASN A 267 6.55 -21.22 -8.94
CA ASN A 267 5.32 -21.97 -9.17
C ASN A 267 4.09 -21.08 -9.38
N LEU A 268 4.19 -19.78 -9.08
CA LEU A 268 3.08 -18.84 -9.13
C LEU A 268 3.06 -18.01 -10.41
N ASP A 269 4.19 -17.36 -10.75
CA ASP A 269 4.27 -16.45 -11.91
C ASP A 269 5.73 -16.18 -12.32
N ASP A 270 6.05 -16.43 -13.58
CA ASP A 270 7.40 -16.26 -14.16
C ASP A 270 7.87 -14.79 -14.18
N SER A 271 6.96 -13.83 -14.33
CA SER A 271 7.32 -12.41 -14.35
C SER A 271 7.70 -11.93 -12.95
N VAL A 272 6.96 -12.35 -11.94
CA VAL A 272 7.29 -12.08 -10.52
C VAL A 272 8.60 -12.77 -10.16
N TYR A 273 8.76 -14.05 -10.50
CA TYR A 273 10.00 -14.80 -10.25
C TYR A 273 11.23 -14.09 -10.83
N LYS A 274 11.20 -13.73 -12.11
CA LYS A 274 12.34 -13.05 -12.79
C LYS A 274 12.69 -11.72 -12.14
N LYS A 275 11.69 -10.95 -11.69
CA LYS A 275 11.89 -9.66 -11.03
C LYS A 275 12.44 -9.83 -9.61
N LEU A 276 11.96 -10.82 -8.86
CA LEU A 276 12.52 -11.19 -7.55
C LEU A 276 13.98 -11.65 -7.66
N ASP A 277 14.26 -12.55 -8.58
CA ASP A 277 15.62 -13.04 -8.86
C ASP A 277 16.57 -11.88 -9.19
N CYS A 278 16.10 -10.94 -10.00
CA CYS A 278 16.86 -9.74 -10.35
C CYS A 278 17.21 -8.86 -9.13
N ILE A 279 16.26 -8.58 -8.24
CA ILE A 279 16.51 -7.73 -7.07
C ILE A 279 17.38 -8.42 -6.02
N ILE A 280 17.21 -9.73 -5.82
CA ILE A 280 17.98 -10.53 -4.86
C ILE A 280 19.46 -10.53 -5.27
N HIS A 281 19.76 -10.76 -6.55
CA HIS A 281 21.12 -10.68 -7.09
C HIS A 281 21.66 -9.25 -7.24
N SER A 282 20.88 -8.24 -6.83
CA SER A 282 21.24 -6.81 -6.98
C SER A 282 21.20 -6.03 -5.66
N LEU A 283 21.08 -6.70 -4.51
CA LEU A 283 21.02 -6.05 -3.19
C LEU A 283 22.23 -5.13 -2.91
N GLN A 284 23.41 -5.50 -3.41
CA GLN A 284 24.65 -4.71 -3.24
C GLN A 284 24.91 -3.69 -4.36
N LYS A 285 24.10 -3.68 -5.43
CA LYS A 285 24.28 -2.73 -6.54
C LYS A 285 23.81 -1.32 -6.15
N PRO A 286 24.24 -0.26 -6.87
CA PRO A 286 23.68 1.07 -6.69
C PRO A 286 22.15 1.07 -6.84
N VAL A 287 21.42 1.66 -5.88
CA VAL A 287 19.95 1.71 -5.86
C VAL A 287 19.36 2.15 -7.20
N ARG A 288 19.93 3.23 -7.77
CA ARG A 288 19.50 3.80 -9.04
C ARG A 288 19.52 2.78 -10.18
N GLN A 289 20.55 1.95 -10.27
CA GLN A 289 20.67 0.93 -11.31
C GLN A 289 19.58 -0.14 -11.17
N VAL A 290 19.24 -0.53 -9.94
CA VAL A 290 18.18 -1.50 -9.68
C VAL A 290 16.83 -0.91 -10.08
N ILE A 291 16.53 0.32 -9.67
CA ILE A 291 15.29 1.02 -10.03
C ILE A 291 15.15 1.16 -11.56
N GLU A 292 16.21 1.57 -12.26
CA GLU A 292 16.20 1.67 -13.73
C GLU A 292 15.97 0.32 -14.42
N THR A 293 16.39 -0.79 -13.81
CA THR A 293 16.20 -2.15 -14.34
C THR A 293 14.79 -2.68 -14.06
N ILE A 294 14.25 -2.39 -12.89
CA ILE A 294 12.94 -2.90 -12.46
C ILE A 294 11.81 -2.06 -13.04
N GLY A 295 11.93 -0.73 -12.98
CA GLY A 295 10.87 0.22 -13.26
C GLY A 295 10.17 0.71 -11.98
N THR A 296 9.26 1.68 -12.14
CA THR A 296 8.58 2.40 -11.05
C THR A 296 7.09 2.63 -11.31
N ARG A 297 6.48 1.88 -12.25
CA ARG A 297 5.05 1.97 -12.55
C ARG A 297 4.23 1.42 -11.37
N PRO A 298 2.97 1.88 -11.19
CA PRO A 298 2.06 1.42 -10.14
C PRO A 298 1.47 0.03 -10.47
N VAL A 299 2.35 -0.95 -10.69
CA VAL A 299 2.01 -2.33 -11.06
C VAL A 299 2.85 -3.31 -10.24
N VAL A 300 2.32 -4.49 -10.01
CA VAL A 300 2.92 -5.49 -9.13
C VAL A 300 4.32 -5.97 -9.55
N THR A 301 4.68 -5.87 -10.83
CA THR A 301 6.00 -6.27 -11.34
C THR A 301 7.07 -5.18 -11.19
N GLU A 302 6.70 -4.01 -10.70
CA GLU A 302 7.60 -2.87 -10.52
C GLU A 302 7.54 -2.33 -9.09
N SER A 303 6.51 -1.60 -8.71
CA SER A 303 6.42 -0.95 -7.39
C SER A 303 6.46 -1.95 -6.23
N VAL A 304 5.77 -3.09 -6.33
CA VAL A 304 5.82 -4.14 -5.28
C VAL A 304 7.21 -4.76 -5.19
N ILE A 305 7.86 -5.01 -6.34
CA ILE A 305 9.22 -5.53 -6.40
C ILE A 305 10.22 -4.54 -5.77
N ILE A 306 10.06 -3.25 -6.04
CA ILE A 306 10.87 -2.19 -5.40
C ILE A 306 10.62 -2.13 -3.89
N SER A 307 9.40 -2.40 -3.44
CA SER A 307 9.08 -2.46 -2.01
C SER A 307 9.79 -3.62 -1.32
N ILE A 308 9.74 -4.82 -1.92
CA ILE A 308 10.47 -6.00 -1.43
C ILE A 308 11.97 -5.75 -1.43
N TYR A 309 12.51 -5.14 -2.51
CA TYR A 309 13.90 -4.74 -2.57
C TYR A 309 14.29 -3.79 -1.43
N SER A 310 13.47 -2.78 -1.17
CA SER A 310 13.72 -1.79 -0.12
C SER A 310 13.76 -2.42 1.26
N PHE A 311 12.83 -3.36 1.51
CA PHE A 311 12.82 -4.16 2.72
C PHE A 311 14.06 -5.06 2.83
N LEU A 312 14.39 -5.88 1.82
CA LEU A 312 15.53 -6.80 1.88
C LEU A 312 16.88 -6.09 2.02
N ARG A 313 17.01 -4.90 1.40
CA ARG A 313 18.26 -4.15 1.41
C ARG A 313 18.56 -3.53 2.77
N GLU A 314 17.53 -3.07 3.48
CA GLU A 314 17.65 -2.28 4.71
C GLU A 314 16.83 -2.91 5.86
N TYR A 315 16.68 -4.25 5.86
CA TYR A 315 15.80 -4.98 6.78
C TYR A 315 16.15 -4.77 8.26
N ASP A 316 17.40 -4.39 8.54
CA ASP A 316 17.96 -4.17 9.87
C ASP A 316 17.72 -2.74 10.39
N ASP A 317 17.21 -1.82 9.57
CA ASP A 317 16.91 -0.44 9.98
C ASP A 317 15.60 0.05 9.35
N ALA A 318 14.55 0.12 10.18
CA ALA A 318 13.22 0.52 9.73
C ALA A 318 13.16 1.92 9.11
N ARG A 319 13.95 2.87 9.63
CA ARG A 319 14.02 4.22 9.09
C ARG A 319 14.66 4.18 7.70
N ARG A 320 15.77 3.45 7.53
CA ARG A 320 16.48 3.37 6.25
C ARG A 320 15.64 2.67 5.19
N ALA A 321 14.96 1.57 5.53
CA ALA A 321 14.05 0.88 4.60
C ALA A 321 12.93 1.80 4.10
N LEU A 322 12.25 2.49 5.02
CA LEU A 322 11.17 3.43 4.67
C LEU A 322 11.68 4.60 3.83
N LEU A 323 12.83 5.20 4.19
CA LEU A 323 13.39 6.30 3.41
C LEU A 323 13.88 5.84 2.04
N LEU A 324 14.44 4.64 1.92
CA LEU A 324 14.85 4.09 0.62
C LEU A 324 13.62 3.90 -0.28
N ALA A 325 12.56 3.30 0.27
CA ALA A 325 11.29 3.06 -0.41
C ALA A 325 10.69 4.34 -1.00
N VAL A 326 10.44 5.37 -0.18
CA VAL A 326 9.77 6.60 -0.65
C VAL A 326 10.65 7.50 -1.51
N ASN A 327 11.98 7.34 -1.45
CA ASN A 327 12.88 8.02 -2.38
C ASN A 327 13.11 7.23 -3.66
N THR A 328 12.51 6.05 -3.82
CA THR A 328 12.34 5.46 -5.15
C THR A 328 11.28 6.26 -5.91
N GLU A 329 11.52 6.53 -7.18
CA GLU A 329 10.65 7.37 -7.98
C GLU A 329 9.31 6.70 -8.28
N GLY A 330 8.32 7.47 -8.76
CA GLY A 330 7.01 6.93 -9.14
C GLY A 330 6.03 6.85 -7.98
N ASP A 331 5.50 5.66 -7.75
CA ASP A 331 4.40 5.36 -6.82
C ASP A 331 4.88 5.25 -5.36
N ARG A 332 5.25 6.40 -4.78
CA ARG A 332 6.03 6.50 -3.53
C ARG A 332 5.26 6.07 -2.29
N ASP A 333 4.02 6.50 -2.16
CA ASP A 333 3.13 6.14 -1.06
C ASP A 333 2.89 4.65 -1.05
N THR A 334 2.53 4.04 -2.18
CA THR A 334 2.30 2.59 -2.24
C THR A 334 3.57 1.79 -1.97
N VAL A 335 4.71 2.22 -2.51
CA VAL A 335 6.00 1.57 -2.22
C VAL A 335 6.38 1.70 -0.74
N GLY A 336 6.13 2.88 -0.16
CA GLY A 336 6.29 3.15 1.26
C GLY A 336 5.40 2.26 2.12
N ALA A 337 4.11 2.17 1.80
CA ALA A 337 3.11 1.40 2.53
C ALA A 337 3.46 -0.10 2.57
N ILE A 338 3.80 -0.68 1.41
CA ILE A 338 4.18 -2.09 1.31
C ILE A 338 5.48 -2.36 2.10
N THR A 339 6.52 -1.54 1.89
CA THR A 339 7.79 -1.67 2.63
C THR A 339 7.57 -1.54 4.13
N GLY A 340 6.75 -0.55 4.50
CA GLY A 340 6.34 -0.25 5.87
C GLY A 340 5.66 -1.43 6.56
N SER A 341 4.77 -2.12 5.86
CA SER A 341 4.09 -3.29 6.40
C SER A 341 5.05 -4.43 6.77
N MET A 342 6.04 -4.72 5.91
CA MET A 342 7.05 -5.76 6.13
C MET A 342 8.02 -5.37 7.25
N ILE A 343 8.57 -4.15 7.18
CA ILE A 343 9.57 -3.71 8.14
C ILE A 343 8.97 -3.46 9.53
N GLY A 344 7.72 -2.98 9.57
CA GLY A 344 6.95 -2.84 10.80
C GLY A 344 6.61 -4.17 11.44
N ALA A 345 6.31 -5.21 10.65
CA ALA A 345 6.13 -6.57 11.16
C ALA A 345 7.43 -7.13 11.75
N LEU A 346 8.60 -6.80 11.17
CA LEU A 346 9.90 -7.27 11.65
C LEU A 346 10.35 -6.56 12.93
N HIS A 347 10.26 -5.23 12.95
CA HIS A 347 10.77 -4.38 14.02
C HIS A 347 9.76 -4.13 15.15
N GLY A 348 8.47 -4.31 14.88
CA GLY A 348 7.39 -3.88 15.76
C GLY A 348 7.38 -2.37 15.99
N VAL A 349 6.55 -1.91 16.93
CA VAL A 349 6.43 -0.49 17.29
C VAL A 349 7.78 0.13 17.67
N LYS A 350 8.64 -0.62 18.35
CA LYS A 350 9.89 -0.12 18.94
C LYS A 350 10.96 0.27 17.93
N GLY A 351 11.02 -0.39 16.76
CA GLY A 351 12.01 -0.03 15.74
C GLY A 351 11.56 1.11 14.83
N ILE A 352 10.28 1.51 14.87
CA ILE A 352 9.78 2.66 14.12
C ILE A 352 10.13 3.96 14.87
N PRO A 353 10.64 5.01 14.19
CA PRO A 353 10.91 6.30 14.82
C PRO A 353 9.67 6.87 15.51
N SER A 354 9.74 7.03 16.84
CA SER A 354 8.61 7.49 17.67
C SER A 354 8.03 8.84 17.23
N MET A 355 8.87 9.74 16.70
CA MET A 355 8.44 11.02 16.15
C MET A 355 7.58 10.89 14.88
N TRP A 356 7.74 9.80 14.11
CA TRP A 356 6.85 9.54 12.97
C TRP A 356 5.50 9.01 13.46
N ILE A 357 5.49 8.12 14.45
CA ILE A 357 4.26 7.63 15.07
C ILE A 357 3.44 8.80 15.63
N LYS A 358 4.05 9.68 16.43
CA LYS A 358 3.38 10.85 17.04
C LYS A 358 2.90 11.93 16.04
N LYS A 359 3.23 11.80 14.76
CA LYS A 359 2.92 12.83 13.74
C LYS A 359 2.11 12.29 12.58
N ILE A 360 1.83 11.00 12.56
CA ILE A 360 0.96 10.40 11.56
C ILE A 360 -0.49 10.75 11.88
N GLU A 361 -1.36 10.75 10.89
CA GLU A 361 -2.80 10.88 11.09
C GLU A 361 -3.31 9.70 11.95
N ASN A 362 -4.14 10.01 12.96
CA ASN A 362 -4.83 9.01 13.79
C ASN A 362 -3.94 7.86 14.36
N PRO A 363 -2.82 8.16 15.04
CA PRO A 363 -1.91 7.12 15.53
C PRO A 363 -2.60 6.17 16.52
N SER A 364 -3.43 6.70 17.41
CA SER A 364 -4.17 5.91 18.39
C SER A 364 -5.15 4.95 17.74
N GLY A 365 -5.83 5.37 16.66
CA GLY A 365 -6.73 4.49 15.91
C GLY A 365 -6.00 3.36 15.20
N ILE A 366 -4.82 3.63 14.62
CA ILE A 366 -3.98 2.59 14.00
C ILE A 366 -3.47 1.60 15.04
N ILE A 367 -3.01 2.09 16.20
CA ILE A 367 -2.58 1.26 17.32
C ILE A 367 -3.74 0.37 17.80
N GLN A 368 -4.92 0.95 17.99
CA GLN A 368 -6.09 0.21 18.43
C GLN A 368 -6.50 -0.87 17.42
N ALA A 369 -6.47 -0.58 16.11
CA ALA A 369 -6.76 -1.57 15.07
C ALA A 369 -5.77 -2.75 15.12
N GLY A 370 -4.47 -2.48 15.33
CA GLY A 370 -3.45 -3.52 15.48
C GLY A 370 -3.68 -4.40 16.71
N LYS A 371 -4.03 -3.79 17.85
CA LYS A 371 -4.37 -4.51 19.09
C LYS A 371 -5.58 -5.40 18.91
N GLU A 372 -6.66 -4.87 18.33
CA GLU A 372 -7.91 -5.61 18.12
C GLU A 372 -7.72 -6.77 17.14
N LEU A 373 -6.93 -6.57 16.08
CA LEU A 373 -6.58 -7.63 15.14
C LEU A 373 -5.79 -8.76 15.83
N PHE A 374 -4.82 -8.41 16.68
CA PHE A 374 -4.06 -9.39 17.46
C PHE A 374 -4.93 -10.13 18.49
N GLN A 375 -5.80 -9.41 19.19
CA GLN A 375 -6.71 -10.00 20.18
C GLN A 375 -7.71 -10.97 19.52
N SER A 376 -8.27 -10.61 18.36
CA SER A 376 -9.14 -11.50 17.57
C SER A 376 -8.39 -12.76 17.14
N TYR A 377 -7.14 -12.62 16.68
CA TYR A 377 -6.27 -13.75 16.38
C TYR A 377 -6.04 -14.67 17.60
N TYR A 378 -5.68 -14.08 18.74
CA TYR A 378 -5.35 -14.84 19.96
C TYR A 378 -6.57 -15.55 20.57
N ALA A 379 -7.74 -14.90 20.54
CA ALA A 379 -8.99 -15.48 21.00
C ALA A 379 -9.41 -16.71 20.18
N ASP A 380 -8.97 -16.79 18.91
CA ASP A 380 -9.23 -17.93 18.04
C ASP A 380 -8.19 -19.04 18.17
N SER A 381 -6.91 -18.71 18.32
CA SER A 381 -5.85 -19.71 18.47
C SER A 381 -5.92 -20.48 19.79
N THR A 382 -6.55 -19.91 20.82
CA THR A 382 -6.75 -20.54 22.14
C THR A 382 -8.00 -21.42 22.25
N ARG A 383 -8.82 -21.50 21.18
CA ARG A 383 -10.03 -22.35 21.12
C ARG A 383 -9.82 -23.70 20.41
N ILE A 384 -8.57 -24.00 20.02
CA ILE A 384 -8.11 -25.27 19.44
C ILE A 384 -7.32 -26.00 20.53
#